data_AF-A0A973YRM0-F1
#
_entry.id   AF-A0A973YRM0-F1
#
_cell.length_a   1.000
_cell.length_b   1.000
_cell.length_c   1.000
_cell.angle_alpha   90.00
_cell.angle_beta   90.00
_cell.angle_gamma   90.00
#
_symmetry.space_group_name_H-M   'P 1'
#
loop_
_entity.id
_entity.type
_entity.pdbx_description
1 polymer ?
#
loop_
_entity_poly.entity_id
_entity_poly.type
_entity_poly.pdbx_seq_one_letter_code
_entity_poly.pdbx_strand_id
1 'polypeptide(L)' 'MNAVPSAAVNQQLLRQTESLSEAVTRPIPGSRKIHVGGSRADHRVPMREIALTKTPTLFGGEDNPP' A
#
# COMPACT_ATOMS: atom_id res chain seq x y z
N MET A 1 0.91 17.49 34.70
CA MET A 1 0.82 16.64 33.50
C MET A 1 1.86 17.14 32.52
N ASN A 2 3.00 16.47 32.40
CA ASN A 2 4.06 16.90 31.49
C ASN A 2 3.82 16.25 30.12
N ALA A 3 3.56 17.07 29.10
CA ALA A 3 3.42 16.59 27.74
C ALA A 3 4.77 16.01 27.28
N VAL A 4 4.78 14.74 26.88
CA VAL A 4 5.94 14.12 26.25
C VAL A 4 6.17 14.83 24.91
N PRO A 5 7.38 15.36 24.62
CA PRO A 5 7.61 16.09 23.37
C PRO A 5 7.44 15.17 22.17
N SER A 6 6.68 15.60 21.17
CA SER A 6 6.32 14.83 19.96
C SER A 6 7.54 14.28 19.21
N ALA A 7 8.70 14.94 19.32
CA ALA A 7 9.96 14.46 18.74
C ALA A 7 10.44 13.13 19.37
N ALA A 8 10.27 12.95 20.68
CA ALA A 8 10.65 11.71 21.37
C ALA A 8 9.72 10.55 20.98
N VAL A 9 8.42 10.83 20.82
CA VAL A 9 7.44 9.85 20.34
C VAL A 9 7.75 9.42 18.90
N ASN A 10 8.09 10.36 18.02
CA ASN A 10 8.47 10.05 16.63
C ASN A 10 9.74 9.20 16.54
N GLN A 11 10.77 9.52 17.33
CA GLN A 11 12.00 8.72 17.43
C GLN A 11 11.71 7.28 17.88
N GLN A 12 10.83 7.11 18.86
CA GLN A 12 10.44 5.79 19.33
C GLN A 12 9.64 5.02 18.26
N LEU A 13 8.72 5.68 17.55
CA LEU A 13 7.96 5.08 16.46
C LEU A 13 8.88 4.62 15.31
N LEU A 14 9.87 5.44 14.92
CA LEU A 14 10.87 5.12 13.90
C LEU A 14 11.64 3.84 14.26
N ARG A 15 12.19 3.78 15.49
CA ARG A 15 12.89 2.58 15.99
C ARG A 15 11.99 1.34 16.03
N GLN A 16 10.72 1.51 16.39
CA GLN A 16 9.75 0.41 16.38
C GLN A 16 9.45 -0.05 14.95
N THR A 17 9.30 0.86 13.98
CA THR A 17 9.09 0.49 12.58
C THR A 17 10.31 -0.18 11.93
N GLU A 18 11.52 0.17 12.35
CA GLU A 18 12.75 -0.53 11.92
C GLU A 18 12.74 -2.02 12.33
N SER A 19 12.01 -2.38 13.39
CA SER A 19 11.91 -3.76 13.87
C SER A 19 10.88 -4.63 13.13
N LEU A 20 10.16 -4.08 12.14
CA LEU A 20 9.16 -4.83 11.38
C LEU A 20 9.82 -5.89 10.50
N SER A 21 9.25 -7.10 10.49
CA SER A 21 9.78 -8.21 9.70
C SER A 21 9.55 -8.04 8.20
N GLU A 22 10.39 -8.70 7.39
CA GLU A 22 10.23 -8.73 5.93
C GLU A 22 8.84 -9.26 5.50
N ALA A 23 8.27 -10.19 6.27
CA ALA A 23 6.97 -10.78 5.99
C ALA A 23 5.82 -9.75 5.95
N VAL A 24 5.96 -8.64 6.70
CA VAL A 24 4.95 -7.57 6.79
C VAL A 24 5.33 -6.30 6.03
N THR A 25 6.60 -6.12 5.64
CA THR A 25 7.07 -4.95 4.89
C THR A 25 7.18 -5.20 3.39
N ARG A 26 7.24 -6.46 2.95
CA ARG A 26 7.28 -6.80 1.52
C ARG A 26 6.00 -6.35 0.78
N PRO A 27 6.11 -5.98 -0.50
CA PRO A 27 4.94 -5.70 -1.33
C PRO A 27 3.95 -6.87 -1.36
N ILE A 28 2.66 -6.57 -1.37
CA ILE A 28 1.59 -7.57 -1.46
C ILE A 28 1.63 -8.17 -2.88
N PRO A 29 1.85 -9.50 -3.04
CA PRO A 29 1.93 -10.14 -4.34
C PRO A 29 0.69 -9.89 -5.21
N GLY A 30 0.90 -9.79 -6.53
CA GLY A 30 -0.19 -9.53 -7.49
C GLY A 30 -0.76 -8.11 -7.41
N SER A 31 -0.13 -7.20 -6.66
CA SER A 31 -0.60 -5.83 -6.51
C SER A 31 0.53 -4.81 -6.46
N ARG A 32 0.19 -3.55 -6.72
CA ARG A 32 1.09 -2.41 -6.51
C ARG A 32 0.35 -1.21 -5.94
N LYS A 33 1.10 -0.39 -5.19
CA LYS A 33 0.63 0.91 -4.74
C LYS A 33 0.65 1.87 -5.93
N ILE A 34 -0.47 2.51 -6.21
CA ILE A 34 -0.58 3.60 -7.17
C ILE A 34 -1.04 4.86 -6.45
N HIS A 35 -0.87 6.01 -7.10
CA HIS A 35 -1.50 7.25 -6.65
C HIS A 35 -2.33 7.82 -7.78
N VAL A 36 -3.60 8.10 -7.50
CA VAL A 36 -4.50 8.78 -8.43
C VAL A 36 -4.63 10.25 -8.07
N GLY A 37 -4.86 11.10 -9.07
CA GLY A 37 -5.10 12.52 -8.84
C GLY A 37 -6.37 12.74 -8.00
N GLY A 38 -6.29 13.64 -7.02
CA GLY A 38 -7.46 14.05 -6.24
C GLY A 38 -8.18 15.24 -6.86
N SER A 39 -9.11 15.83 -6.08
CA SER A 39 -9.82 17.05 -6.47
C SER A 39 -8.94 18.30 -6.60
N ARG A 40 -7.74 18.28 -6.01
CA ARG A 40 -6.72 19.32 -6.14
C ARG A 40 -5.49 18.76 -6.85
N ALA A 41 -4.78 19.63 -7.57
CA ALA A 41 -3.65 19.24 -8.42
C ALA A 41 -2.47 18.63 -7.64
N ASP A 42 -2.32 18.97 -6.36
CA ASP A 42 -1.29 18.46 -5.46
C ASP A 42 -1.66 17.13 -4.78
N HIS A 43 -2.95 16.76 -4.83
CA HIS A 43 -3.42 15.55 -4.16
C HIS A 43 -3.01 14.28 -4.92
N ARG A 44 -2.39 13.36 -4.18
CA ARG A 44 -2.04 12.01 -4.62
C ARG A 44 -2.73 11.00 -3.72
N VAL A 45 -3.90 10.54 -4.12
CA VAL A 45 -4.71 9.59 -3.33
C VAL A 45 -4.12 8.19 -3.50
N PRO A 46 -3.67 7.54 -2.42
CA PRO A 46 -3.10 6.20 -2.51
C PRO A 46 -4.20 5.18 -2.79
N MET A 47 -4.02 4.39 -3.86
CA MET A 47 -4.87 3.25 -4.19
C MET A 47 -4.02 1.99 -4.32
N ARG A 48 -4.66 0.83 -4.29
CA ARG A 48 -4.01 -0.45 -4.59
C ARG A 48 -4.56 -0.98 -5.91
N GLU A 49 -3.68 -1.12 -6.89
CA GLU A 49 -4.01 -1.79 -8.16
C GLU A 49 -3.74 -3.28 -8.02
N ILE A 50 -4.72 -4.10 -8.40
CA ILE A 50 -4.63 -5.57 -8.39
C ILE A 50 -4.53 -6.06 -9.83
N ALA A 51 -3.52 -6.87 -10.14
CA ALA A 51 -3.42 -7.53 -11.43
C ALA A 51 -4.39 -8.71 -11.46
N LEU A 52 -5.36 -8.66 -12.37
CA LEU A 52 -6.32 -9.75 -12.56
C LEU A 52 -5.73 -10.85 -13.44
N THR A 53 -5.98 -12.10 -13.08
CA THR A 53 -5.79 -13.23 -13.97
C THR A 53 -6.98 -13.35 -14.91
N LYS A 54 -6.76 -13.92 -16.11
CA LYS A 54 -7.85 -14.24 -17.04
C LYS A 54 -8.94 -15.10 -16.38
N THR A 55 -10.19 -14.85 -16.74
CA THR A 55 -11.32 -15.73 -16.39
C THR A 55 -11.15 -17.05 -17.15
N PRO A 56 -11.10 -18.21 -16.47
CA PRO A 56 -10.90 -19.48 -17.17
C PRO A 56 -12.07 -19.81 -18.10
N THR A 57 -11.77 -20.15 -19.35
CA THR A 57 -12.75 -20.63 -20.34
C THR A 57 -12.20 -21.87 -21.05
N LEU A 58 -13.07 -22.58 -21.77
CA LEU A 58 -12.69 -23.77 -22.57
C LEU A 58 -11.54 -23.51 -23.56
N PHE A 59 -11.34 -22.26 -24.00
CA PHE A 59 -10.33 -21.88 -25.00
C PHE A 59 -9.18 -21.04 -24.42
N GLY A 60 -8.80 -21.26 -23.16
CA GLY A 60 -7.58 -20.65 -22.59
C GLY A 60 -7.79 -19.30 -21.89
N GLY A 61 -9.05 -18.94 -21.64
CA GLY A 61 -9.44 -17.82 -20.79
C GLY A 61 -9.61 -16.48 -21.49
N GLU A 62 -10.49 -15.67 -20.94
CA GLU A 62 -10.84 -14.32 -21.40
C GLU A 62 -10.37 -13.25 -20.41
N ASP A 63 -10.30 -12.00 -20.85
CA ASP A 63 -9.91 -10.90 -19.97
C ASP A 63 -10.94 -10.72 -18.86
N ASN A 64 -10.45 -10.64 -17.62
CA ASN A 64 -11.28 -10.45 -16.44
C ASN A 64 -11.55 -8.93 -16.26
N PRO A 65 -12.80 -8.47 -16.40
CA PRO A 65 -13.12 -7.05 -16.28
C PRO A 65 -12.90 -6.54 -14.84
N PRO A 66 -12.47 -5.27 -14.67
CA PRO A 66 -12.24 -4.64 -13.37
C PRO A 66 -13.53 -4.30 -12.61
#